data_AF-A0A5C1YS21-F1
#
_entry.id   AF-A0A5C1YS21-F1
#
_cell.length_a   1.000
_cell.length_b   1.000
_cell.length_c   1.000
_cell.angle_alpha   90.00
_cell.angle_beta   90.00
_cell.angle_gamma   90.00
#
_symmetry.space_group_name_H-M   'P 1'
#
loop_
_entity.id
_entity.type
_entity.pdbx_description
1 polymer ?
#
loop_
_entity_poly.entity_id
_entity_poly.type
_entity_poly.pdbx_seq_one_letter_code
_entity_poly.pdbx_strand_id
1 'polypeptide(L)'
;MLAEIVRRASGVTTRPLWNSSLISYGFLLPGGDVCPLPDLTIPLRAPARGWGWDDISYLVATYPKATRVREIATILGRTLSSVRGKARRLGMRRPLRGRARKSYLHALVPRSASGRAIWNSVAIENLAALWRRLYAPTCIARMLGLTPGAVSEAARRAGLPERAGLPLIMECRSGDPMAAPENAVISGQMIRKTCSITRRPFYVRPQDRKRVHFSLLGRRLLRVRAEAENSFDVHPGILMQTFSQSHASGVHA
;
A
#
# COMPACT_ATOMS: atom_id res chain seq x y z
N MET A 1 10.02 50.51 -7.10
CA MET A 1 10.42 49.49 -8.08
C MET A 1 10.99 48.32 -7.28
N LEU A 2 10.51 47.10 -7.52
CA LEU A 2 10.74 45.84 -6.76
C LEU A 2 9.70 45.48 -5.69
N ALA A 3 8.51 45.09 -6.13
CA ALA A 3 7.74 44.04 -5.45
C ALA A 3 6.87 43.28 -6.47
N GLU A 4 7.51 42.81 -7.55
CA GLU A 4 6.98 41.78 -8.44
C GLU A 4 7.68 40.48 -8.05
N ILE A 5 7.19 39.77 -7.03
CA ILE A 5 7.48 38.35 -6.73
C ILE A 5 6.41 37.91 -5.70
N VAL A 6 5.90 36.69 -5.88
CA VAL A 6 4.82 36.04 -5.11
C VAL A 6 3.39 36.34 -5.59
N ARG A 7 3.15 36.22 -6.90
CA ARG A 7 1.80 35.95 -7.45
C ARG A 7 1.74 34.54 -8.05
N ARG A 8 1.87 33.50 -7.21
CA ARG A 8 1.50 32.12 -7.56
C ARG A 8 1.10 31.36 -6.29
N ALA A 9 -0.06 30.71 -6.38
CA ALA A 9 -0.61 29.71 -5.45
C ALA A 9 -1.41 30.22 -4.26
N SER A 10 -2.65 30.66 -4.52
CA SER A 10 -3.79 30.29 -3.67
C SER A 10 -5.09 30.75 -4.32
N GLY A 11 -5.71 29.84 -5.09
CA GLY A 11 -7.10 29.97 -5.52
C GLY A 11 -8.02 29.82 -4.31
N VAL A 12 -8.21 30.90 -3.57
CA VAL A 12 -9.24 31.03 -2.54
C VAL A 12 -10.29 31.98 -3.07
N THR A 13 -11.35 31.40 -3.61
CA THR A 13 -12.60 32.05 -3.98
C THR A 13 -13.35 32.46 -2.71
N THR A 14 -13.08 33.65 -2.20
CA THR A 14 -13.98 34.33 -1.26
C THR A 14 -15.14 34.92 -2.05
N ARG A 15 -16.33 34.31 -1.88
CA ARG A 15 -17.61 34.87 -2.35
C ARG A 15 -17.86 36.21 -1.64
N PRO A 16 -18.16 37.31 -2.34
CA PRO A 16 -18.58 38.54 -1.69
C PRO A 16 -20.02 38.39 -1.18
N LEU A 17 -20.24 38.91 0.02
CA LEU A 17 -21.53 39.19 0.63
C LEU A 17 -22.22 40.25 -0.24
N TRP A 18 -23.31 39.88 -0.92
CA TRP A 18 -24.16 40.86 -1.57
C TRP A 18 -25.04 41.49 -0.51
N ASN A 19 -24.63 42.71 -0.14
CA ASN A 19 -25.44 43.65 0.61
C ASN A 19 -26.50 44.19 -0.34
N SER A 20 -27.76 44.06 0.06
CA SER A 20 -28.93 44.53 -0.66
C SER A 20 -28.98 46.05 -0.68
N SER A 21 -28.74 46.66 -1.84
CA SER A 21 -29.14 48.05 -2.11
C SER A 21 -29.49 48.21 -3.58
N LEU A 22 -30.81 48.32 -3.82
CA LEU A 22 -31.47 49.15 -4.84
C LEU A 22 -30.73 49.36 -6.16
N ILE A 23 -31.15 48.65 -7.20
CA ILE A 23 -31.26 49.25 -8.53
C ILE A 23 -32.61 48.87 -9.12
N SER A 24 -33.51 49.86 -9.09
CA SER A 24 -34.72 49.90 -9.89
C SER A 24 -34.31 50.11 -11.34
N TYR A 25 -34.45 49.08 -12.18
CA TYR A 25 -34.55 49.27 -13.62
C TYR A 25 -35.95 48.83 -14.04
N GLY A 26 -36.82 49.83 -14.22
CA GLY A 26 -38.08 49.67 -14.92
C GLY A 26 -37.78 49.37 -16.38
N PHE A 27 -38.12 48.16 -16.81
CA PHE A 27 -38.11 47.77 -18.22
C PHE A 27 -39.55 47.92 -18.73
N LEU A 28 -39.82 49.05 -19.39
CA LEU A 28 -41.07 49.29 -20.12
C LEU A 28 -40.98 48.55 -21.47
N LEU A 29 -41.78 47.49 -21.62
CA LEU A 29 -42.05 46.87 -22.91
C LEU A 29 -43.36 47.42 -23.50
N PRO A 30 -43.42 47.76 -24.80
CA PRO A 30 -44.66 48.10 -25.47
C PRO A 30 -45.33 46.82 -25.98
N GLY A 31 -46.55 46.54 -25.52
CA GLY A 31 -47.36 45.39 -25.95
C GLY A 31 -48.01 44.71 -24.75
N GLY A 32 -49.27 45.06 -24.49
CA GLY A 32 -50.02 44.73 -23.28
C GLY A 32 -50.50 43.29 -23.14
N ASP A 33 -49.61 42.31 -23.26
CA ASP A 33 -49.90 40.92 -22.89
C ASP A 33 -49.19 40.57 -21.58
N VAL A 34 -49.97 40.54 -20.50
CA VAL A 34 -49.52 40.12 -19.17
C VAL A 34 -49.31 38.62 -19.19
N CYS A 35 -48.06 38.16 -19.33
CA CYS A 35 -47.71 36.78 -19.03
C CYS A 35 -47.99 36.51 -17.54
N PRO A 36 -48.81 35.51 -17.18
CA PRO A 36 -48.94 35.09 -15.79
C PRO A 36 -47.58 34.55 -15.35
N LEU A 37 -46.98 35.17 -14.32
CA LEU A 37 -45.79 34.63 -13.67
C LEU A 37 -46.08 33.19 -13.22
N PRO A 38 -45.19 32.22 -13.47
CA PRO A 38 -45.33 30.90 -12.87
C PRO A 38 -45.26 31.06 -11.35
N ASP A 39 -46.25 30.49 -10.66
CA ASP A 39 -46.33 30.46 -9.21
C ASP A 39 -45.07 29.77 -8.64
N LEU A 40 -44.07 30.59 -8.30
CA LEU A 40 -42.83 30.19 -7.64
C LEU A 40 -43.10 30.02 -6.14
N THR A 41 -44.01 29.12 -5.80
CA THR A 41 -44.05 28.52 -4.47
C THR A 41 -42.81 27.65 -4.31
N ILE A 42 -41.70 28.26 -3.89
CA ILE A 42 -40.51 27.55 -3.46
C ILE A 42 -40.94 26.63 -2.31
N PRO A 43 -40.92 25.29 -2.46
CA PRO A 43 -41.33 24.41 -1.38
C PRO A 43 -40.35 24.62 -0.22
N LEU A 44 -40.87 25.14 0.90
CA LEU A 44 -40.14 25.31 2.14
C LEU A 44 -39.48 23.97 2.48
N ARG A 45 -38.15 23.96 2.48
CA ARG A 45 -37.33 22.77 2.70
C ARG A 45 -37.74 22.12 4.02
N ALA A 46 -38.32 20.92 3.95
CA ALA A 46 -38.74 20.16 5.13
C ALA A 46 -37.63 20.14 6.20
N PRO A 47 -37.99 20.25 7.50
CA PRO A 47 -37.02 20.35 8.58
C PRO A 47 -36.04 19.17 8.53
N ALA A 48 -34.75 19.46 8.67
CA ALA A 48 -33.71 18.45 8.56
C ALA A 48 -33.87 17.43 9.70
N ARG A 49 -34.28 16.19 9.36
CA ARG A 49 -34.34 15.06 10.30
C ARG A 49 -33.00 14.93 11.02
N GLY A 50 -32.99 15.13 12.35
CA GLY A 50 -31.82 14.94 13.21
C GLY A 50 -31.29 13.51 13.13
N TRP A 51 -30.00 13.30 13.45
CA TRP A 51 -29.41 11.95 13.47
C TRP A 51 -29.85 11.22 14.74
N GLY A 52 -30.65 10.16 14.59
CA GLY A 52 -31.01 9.27 15.69
C GLY A 52 -29.85 8.35 16.09
N TRP A 53 -29.95 7.73 17.27
CA TRP A 53 -28.95 6.80 17.76
C TRP A 53 -28.81 5.55 16.88
N ASP A 54 -29.92 5.03 16.34
CA ASP A 54 -29.91 3.88 15.43
C ASP A 54 -29.22 4.19 14.10
N ASP A 55 -29.46 5.40 13.56
CA ASP A 55 -28.78 5.87 12.35
C ASP A 55 -27.25 5.96 12.57
N ILE A 56 -26.85 6.40 13.77
CA ILE A 56 -25.43 6.55 14.13
C ILE A 56 -24.78 5.19 14.35
N SER A 57 -25.44 4.28 15.08
CA SER A 57 -24.90 2.93 15.36
C SER A 57 -24.74 2.14 14.06
N TYR A 58 -25.75 2.18 13.17
CA TYR A 58 -25.67 1.55 11.86
C TYR A 58 -24.56 2.14 11.00
N LEU A 59 -24.40 3.47 11.01
CA LEU A 59 -23.33 4.15 10.29
C LEU A 59 -21.95 3.73 10.82
N VAL A 60 -21.76 3.67 12.13
CA VAL A 60 -20.48 3.27 12.76
C VAL A 60 -20.12 1.83 12.40
N ALA A 61 -21.10 0.92 12.42
CA ALA A 61 -20.87 -0.49 12.08
C ALA A 61 -20.59 -0.71 10.57
N THR A 62 -21.18 0.12 9.71
CA THR A 62 -21.24 -0.15 8.26
C THR A 62 -20.26 0.71 7.45
N TYR A 63 -20.00 1.95 7.85
CA TYR A 63 -19.18 2.91 7.10
C TYR A 63 -17.69 2.51 6.95
N PRO A 64 -17.04 1.83 7.92
CA PRO A 64 -15.69 1.30 7.76
C PRO A 64 -15.59 0.12 6.77
N LYS A 65 -16.71 -0.52 6.44
CA LYS A 65 -16.77 -1.67 5.53
C LYS A 65 -16.71 -1.22 4.06
N ALA A 66 -16.58 -2.20 3.16
CA ALA A 66 -16.46 -1.97 1.71
C ALA A 66 -17.78 -1.50 1.03
N THR A 67 -18.90 -1.50 1.75
CA THR A 67 -20.26 -1.19 1.27
C THR A 67 -20.35 0.17 0.61
N ARG A 68 -21.06 0.28 -0.52
CA ARG A 68 -21.12 1.54 -1.28
C ARG A 68 -21.90 2.57 -0.44
N VAL A 69 -21.40 3.80 -0.34
CA VAL A 69 -22.09 4.87 0.42
C VAL A 69 -23.51 5.13 -0.11
N ARG A 70 -23.76 4.81 -1.40
CA ARG A 70 -25.11 4.82 -1.98
C ARG A 70 -26.06 3.85 -1.28
N GLU A 71 -25.62 2.61 -1.03
CA GLU A 71 -26.43 1.61 -0.33
C GLU A 71 -26.72 2.04 1.11
N ILE A 72 -25.70 2.54 1.83
CA ILE A 72 -25.86 3.07 3.20
C ILE A 72 -26.85 4.24 3.22
N ALA A 73 -26.77 5.13 2.23
CA ALA A 73 -27.66 6.27 2.09
C ALA A 73 -29.11 5.84 1.81
N THR A 74 -29.32 4.82 0.96
CA THR A 74 -30.63 4.24 0.69
C THR A 74 -31.24 3.62 1.94
N ILE A 75 -30.46 2.83 2.70
CA ILE A 75 -30.93 2.15 3.91
C ILE A 75 -31.30 3.16 5.01
N LEU A 76 -30.50 4.22 5.17
CA LEU A 76 -30.77 5.29 6.13
C LEU A 76 -31.80 6.33 5.65
N GLY A 77 -32.27 6.24 4.40
CA GLY A 77 -33.16 7.23 3.79
C GLY A 77 -32.56 8.65 3.75
N ARG A 78 -31.24 8.78 3.63
CA ARG A 78 -30.52 10.07 3.67
C ARG A 78 -29.72 10.32 2.40
N THR A 79 -29.40 11.59 2.17
CA THR A 79 -28.53 11.95 1.03
C THR A 79 -27.07 11.53 1.26
N LEU A 80 -26.37 11.21 0.17
CA LEU A 80 -24.94 10.86 0.18
C LEU A 80 -24.07 11.88 0.93
N SER A 81 -24.35 13.16 0.73
CA SER A 81 -23.61 14.27 1.34
C SER A 81 -23.83 14.32 2.85
N SER A 82 -25.05 14.03 3.32
CA SER A 82 -25.37 13.96 4.76
C SER A 82 -24.62 12.82 5.44
N VAL A 83 -24.62 11.63 4.84
CA VAL A 83 -23.90 10.45 5.34
C VAL A 83 -22.39 10.70 5.41
N ARG A 84 -21.79 11.24 4.34
CA ARG A 84 -20.35 11.59 4.31
C ARG A 84 -20.00 12.68 5.32
N GLY A 85 -20.84 13.69 5.44
CA GLY A 85 -20.66 14.81 6.37
C GLY A 85 -20.69 14.33 7.81
N LYS A 86 -21.68 13.50 8.19
CA LYS A 86 -21.77 12.93 9.53
C LYS A 86 -20.60 11.99 9.83
N ALA A 87 -20.26 11.10 8.90
CA ALA A 87 -19.13 10.20 9.09
C ALA A 87 -17.80 10.96 9.30
N ARG A 88 -17.60 12.07 8.57
CA ARG A 88 -16.44 12.94 8.77
C ARG A 88 -16.43 13.58 10.16
N ARG A 89 -17.58 14.06 10.66
CA ARG A 89 -17.70 14.62 12.02
C ARG A 89 -17.44 13.57 13.10
N LEU A 90 -17.80 12.32 12.84
CA LEU A 90 -17.52 11.18 13.71
C LEU A 90 -16.09 10.61 13.53
N GLY A 91 -15.21 11.28 12.76
CA GLY A 91 -13.82 10.86 12.55
C GLY A 91 -13.66 9.59 11.69
N MET A 92 -14.75 9.05 11.15
CA MET A 92 -14.72 7.80 10.40
C MET A 92 -14.08 8.02 9.01
N ARG A 93 -12.97 7.34 8.77
CA ARG A 93 -12.29 7.32 7.47
C ARG A 93 -12.63 6.06 6.69
N ARG A 94 -13.04 6.23 5.44
CA ARG A 94 -13.27 5.11 4.54
C ARG A 94 -11.93 4.62 3.97
N PRO A 95 -11.70 3.30 3.80
CA PRO A 95 -10.58 2.83 3.01
C PRO A 95 -10.67 3.43 1.60
N LEU A 96 -9.57 4.02 1.12
CA LEU A 96 -9.45 4.59 -0.22
C LEU A 96 -9.98 3.59 -1.27
N ARG A 97 -10.66 4.06 -2.33
CA ARG A 97 -11.11 3.19 -3.43
C ARG A 97 -9.92 2.35 -3.91
N GLY A 98 -10.07 1.02 -3.94
CA GLY A 98 -8.99 0.05 -4.23
C GLY A 98 -8.28 -0.56 -3.01
N ARG A 99 -8.46 0.00 -1.80
CA ARG A 99 -7.93 -0.52 -0.52
C ARG A 99 -8.98 -1.29 0.31
N ALA A 100 -10.20 -1.41 -0.19
CA ALA A 100 -11.40 -1.78 0.57
C ALA A 100 -11.77 -3.28 0.52
N ARG A 101 -10.79 -4.16 0.36
CA ARG A 101 -10.86 -5.53 0.89
C ARG A 101 -9.50 -5.85 1.47
N LYS A 102 -9.15 -5.21 2.59
CA LYS A 102 -8.09 -5.76 3.44
C LYS A 102 -8.67 -7.03 4.07
N SER A 103 -8.59 -8.13 3.33
CA SER A 103 -8.60 -9.45 3.97
C SER A 103 -7.49 -9.44 5.03
N TYR A 104 -7.66 -10.16 6.13
CA TYR A 104 -6.58 -10.38 7.10
C TYR A 104 -5.31 -10.94 6.41
N LEU A 105 -5.48 -11.58 5.24
CA LEU A 105 -4.41 -12.01 4.34
C LEU A 105 -3.48 -10.87 3.89
N HIS A 106 -3.97 -9.63 3.79
CA HIS A 106 -3.13 -8.46 3.52
C HIS A 106 -2.10 -8.20 4.63
N ALA A 107 -2.42 -8.57 5.87
CA ALA A 107 -1.52 -8.45 7.01
C ALA A 107 -0.43 -9.53 7.05
N LEU A 108 -0.57 -10.63 6.29
CA LEU A 108 0.43 -11.70 6.24
C LEU A 108 1.76 -11.24 5.63
N VAL A 109 1.76 -10.15 4.85
CA VAL A 109 2.96 -9.56 4.27
C VAL A 109 3.01 -8.07 4.63
N PRO A 110 3.91 -7.69 5.56
CA PRO A 110 4.06 -6.29 5.94
C PRO A 110 4.50 -5.43 4.74
N ARG A 111 4.11 -4.16 4.76
CA ARG A 111 4.43 -3.20 3.70
C ARG A 111 5.26 -2.05 4.24
N SER A 112 6.21 -1.60 3.42
CA SER A 112 6.92 -0.34 3.66
C SER A 112 5.99 0.86 3.48
N ALA A 113 6.39 2.04 3.95
CA ALA A 113 5.67 3.30 3.76
C ALA A 113 5.41 3.61 2.26
N SER A 114 6.31 3.15 1.38
CA SER A 114 6.18 3.23 -0.09
C SER A 114 5.17 2.24 -0.68
N GLY A 115 4.59 1.34 0.13
CA GLY A 115 3.66 0.30 -0.31
C GLY A 115 4.31 -0.98 -0.83
N ARG A 116 5.66 -1.06 -0.86
CA ARG A 116 6.39 -2.27 -1.27
C ARG A 116 6.26 -3.39 -0.23
N ALA A 117 6.06 -4.62 -0.69
CA ALA A 117 6.02 -5.81 0.16
C ALA A 117 7.39 -6.10 0.80
N ILE A 118 7.39 -6.34 2.10
CA ILE A 118 8.55 -6.75 2.89
C ILE A 118 8.45 -8.26 3.11
N TRP A 119 9.34 -9.01 2.47
CA TRP A 119 9.44 -10.46 2.63
C TRP A 119 10.36 -10.81 3.80
N ASN A 120 9.83 -10.73 5.01
CA ASN A 120 10.49 -11.21 6.23
C ASN A 120 10.32 -12.74 6.39
N SER A 121 10.87 -13.31 7.45
CA SER A 121 10.79 -14.76 7.73
C SER A 121 9.34 -15.27 7.77
N VAL A 122 8.47 -14.58 8.53
CA VAL A 122 7.05 -14.94 8.68
C VAL A 122 6.30 -14.87 7.35
N ALA A 123 6.52 -13.82 6.56
CA ALA A 123 5.91 -13.66 5.24
C ALA A 123 6.35 -14.77 4.26
N ILE A 124 7.61 -15.21 4.34
CA ILE A 124 8.13 -16.33 3.53
C ILE A 124 7.48 -17.65 3.95
N GLU A 125 7.27 -17.87 5.25
CA GLU A 125 6.58 -19.06 5.76
C GLU A 125 5.10 -19.09 5.36
N ASN A 126 4.41 -17.95 5.45
CA ASN A 126 3.04 -17.81 4.94
C ASN A 126 2.97 -18.05 3.43
N LEU A 127 3.92 -17.52 2.67
CA LEU A 127 4.02 -17.78 1.23
C LEU A 127 4.22 -19.27 0.95
N ALA A 128 5.10 -19.93 1.69
CA ALA A 128 5.36 -21.36 1.59
C ALA A 128 4.14 -22.22 1.93
N ALA A 129 3.34 -21.81 2.93
CA ALA A 129 2.10 -22.46 3.32
C ALA A 129 1.03 -22.35 2.22
N LEU A 130 0.92 -21.21 1.54
CA LEU A 130 0.04 -21.04 0.38
C LEU A 130 0.57 -21.80 -0.85
N TRP A 131 1.89 -21.88 -1.01
CA TRP A 131 2.52 -22.54 -2.15
C TRP A 131 2.29 -24.04 -2.17
N ARG A 132 2.45 -24.71 -1.02
CA ARG A 132 2.21 -26.15 -0.88
C ARG A 132 0.73 -26.55 -1.02
N ARG A 133 -0.19 -25.58 -0.88
CA ARG A 133 -1.63 -25.75 -1.16
C ARG A 133 -1.98 -25.53 -2.64
N LEU A 134 -0.97 -25.37 -3.51
CA LEU A 134 -1.12 -25.21 -4.96
C LEU A 134 -1.91 -23.96 -5.42
N TYR A 135 -2.00 -22.91 -4.60
CA TYR A 135 -2.60 -21.65 -5.04
C TYR A 135 -1.79 -20.96 -6.13
N ALA A 136 -2.39 -20.70 -7.30
CA ALA A 136 -1.70 -20.05 -8.42
C ALA A 136 -1.08 -18.70 -8.01
N PRO A 137 0.04 -18.25 -8.62
CA PRO A 137 0.68 -17.00 -8.25
C PRO A 137 -0.26 -15.80 -8.41
N THR A 138 -1.15 -15.85 -9.40
CA THR A 138 -2.21 -14.87 -9.65
C THR A 138 -3.24 -14.83 -8.52
N CYS A 139 -3.64 -16.00 -8.00
CA CYS A 139 -4.54 -16.13 -6.87
C CYS A 139 -3.91 -15.58 -5.58
N ILE A 140 -2.68 -15.99 -5.28
CA ILE A 140 -1.92 -15.49 -4.11
C ILE A 140 -1.74 -13.97 -4.20
N ALA A 141 -1.39 -13.44 -5.37
CA ALA A 141 -1.25 -12.02 -5.60
C ALA A 141 -2.56 -11.26 -5.33
N ARG A 142 -3.69 -11.79 -5.78
CA ARG A 142 -5.03 -11.22 -5.49
C ARG A 142 -5.33 -11.24 -3.99
N MET A 143 -5.01 -12.34 -3.30
CA MET A 143 -5.22 -12.48 -1.85
C MET A 143 -4.37 -11.52 -1.02
N LEU A 144 -3.11 -11.33 -1.40
CA LEU A 144 -2.15 -10.45 -0.71
C LEU A 144 -2.19 -8.99 -1.21
N GLY A 145 -3.00 -8.71 -2.25
CA GLY A 145 -3.07 -7.41 -2.92
C GLY A 145 -1.75 -6.99 -3.60
N LEU A 146 -0.96 -7.95 -4.07
CA LEU A 146 0.34 -7.76 -4.73
C LEU A 146 0.23 -8.04 -6.24
N THR A 147 1.31 -7.80 -6.98
CA THR A 147 1.40 -8.22 -8.38
C THR A 147 1.82 -9.70 -8.46
N PRO A 148 1.35 -10.47 -9.46
CA PRO A 148 1.75 -11.87 -9.64
C PRO A 148 3.27 -12.04 -9.76
N GLY A 149 3.93 -11.13 -10.49
CA GLY A 149 5.39 -11.14 -10.63
C GLY A 149 6.13 -10.96 -9.30
N ALA A 150 5.61 -10.13 -8.38
CA ALA A 150 6.23 -9.97 -7.06
C ALA A 150 6.17 -11.25 -6.22
N VAL A 151 5.07 -12.01 -6.34
CA VAL A 151 4.91 -13.30 -5.65
C VAL A 151 5.84 -14.36 -6.25
N SER A 152 5.88 -14.48 -7.59
CA SER A 152 6.76 -15.42 -8.28
C SER A 152 8.24 -15.16 -7.99
N GLU A 153 8.63 -13.88 -8.01
CA GLU A 153 10.02 -13.50 -7.71
C GLU A 153 10.38 -13.73 -6.23
N ALA A 154 9.43 -13.52 -5.31
CA ALA A 154 9.62 -13.86 -3.91
C ALA A 154 9.77 -15.37 -3.69
N ALA A 155 8.93 -16.18 -4.35
CA ALA A 155 9.00 -17.63 -4.32
C ALA A 155 10.35 -18.15 -4.82
N ARG A 156 10.82 -17.61 -5.95
CA ARG A 156 12.14 -17.93 -6.52
C ARG A 156 13.29 -17.58 -5.58
N ARG A 157 13.25 -16.40 -4.95
CA ARG A 157 14.26 -15.98 -3.96
C ARG A 157 14.23 -16.82 -2.69
N ALA A 158 13.05 -17.30 -2.30
CA ALA A 158 12.86 -18.19 -1.16
C ALA A 158 13.25 -19.65 -1.46
N GLY A 159 13.52 -20.01 -2.72
CA GLY A 159 13.88 -21.38 -3.11
C GLY A 159 12.70 -22.35 -3.15
N LEU A 160 11.48 -21.85 -3.34
CA LEU A 160 10.29 -22.70 -3.47
C LEU A 160 10.36 -23.57 -4.73
N PRO A 161 9.87 -24.82 -4.67
CA PRO A 161 9.89 -25.72 -5.81
C PRO A 161 8.99 -25.20 -6.93
N GLU A 162 9.40 -25.52 -8.15
CA GLU A 162 8.59 -25.30 -9.34
C GLU A 162 7.42 -26.29 -9.35
N ARG A 163 6.31 -25.86 -9.94
CA ARG A 163 5.02 -26.57 -9.93
C ARG A 163 4.41 -26.67 -11.32
N ALA A 164 5.25 -26.60 -12.35
CA ALA A 164 4.84 -26.79 -13.72
C ALA A 164 4.19 -28.17 -13.86
N GLY A 165 3.02 -28.22 -14.51
CA GLY A 165 2.26 -29.47 -14.71
C GLY A 165 1.32 -29.89 -13.57
N LEU A 166 1.27 -29.18 -12.45
CA LEU A 166 0.29 -29.46 -11.37
C LEU A 166 -0.99 -28.62 -11.53
N PRO A 167 -2.18 -29.16 -11.20
CA PRO A 167 -3.42 -28.40 -11.25
C PRO A 167 -3.41 -27.31 -10.16
N LEU A 168 -3.34 -26.05 -10.59
CA LEU A 168 -3.28 -24.90 -9.68
C LEU A 168 -4.67 -24.37 -9.33
N ILE A 169 -4.86 -24.03 -8.06
CA ILE A 169 -6.09 -23.39 -7.58
C ILE A 169 -6.07 -21.91 -7.96
N MET A 170 -7.00 -21.50 -8.84
CA MET A 170 -7.08 -20.13 -9.37
C MET A 170 -7.89 -19.17 -8.50
N GLU A 171 -8.79 -19.73 -7.67
CA GLU A 171 -9.70 -18.98 -6.82
C GLU A 171 -9.86 -19.65 -5.47
N CYS A 172 -9.75 -18.87 -4.40
CA CYS A 172 -10.02 -19.34 -3.06
C CYS A 172 -11.54 -19.28 -2.82
N ARG A 173 -12.19 -20.44 -2.80
CA ARG A 173 -13.63 -20.55 -2.53
C ARG A 173 -13.95 -20.42 -1.02
N SER A 174 -13.00 -20.78 -0.17
CA SER A 174 -13.10 -20.66 1.28
C SER A 174 -12.72 -19.26 1.76
N GLY A 175 -13.35 -18.81 2.86
CA GLY A 175 -12.98 -17.57 3.55
C GLY A 175 -11.60 -17.63 4.21
N ASP A 176 -11.07 -18.83 4.44
CA ASP A 176 -9.71 -19.10 4.90
C ASP A 176 -8.88 -19.88 3.85
N PRO A 177 -7.82 -19.30 3.27
CA PRO A 177 -6.96 -20.00 2.33
C PRO A 177 -6.00 -20.99 3.00
N MET A 178 -5.79 -20.90 4.32
CA MET A 178 -4.94 -21.87 5.02
C MET A 178 -5.69 -23.16 5.34
N ALA A 179 -7.02 -23.15 5.28
CA ALA A 179 -7.85 -24.33 5.48
C ALA A 179 -7.79 -25.36 4.33
N ALA A 180 -7.30 -24.97 3.14
CA ALA A 180 -7.15 -25.90 2.03
C ALA A 180 -6.11 -27.00 2.36
N PRO A 181 -6.33 -28.24 1.90
CA PRO A 181 -5.43 -29.35 2.19
C PRO A 181 -4.04 -29.11 1.58
N GLU A 182 -3.00 -29.49 2.33
CA GLU A 182 -1.62 -29.40 1.86
C GLU A 182 -1.31 -30.52 0.87
N ASN A 183 -0.64 -30.21 -0.23
CA ASN A 183 -0.17 -31.24 -1.14
C ASN A 183 1.10 -31.90 -0.56
N ALA A 184 1.03 -33.21 -0.31
CA ALA A 184 2.13 -33.97 0.29
C ALA A 184 3.41 -33.97 -0.57
N VAL A 185 3.28 -33.97 -1.91
CA VAL A 185 4.42 -34.00 -2.84
C VAL A 185 5.21 -32.70 -2.76
N ILE A 186 4.53 -31.56 -2.90
CA ILE A 186 5.20 -30.25 -2.83
C ILE A 186 5.74 -30.01 -1.42
N SER A 187 4.98 -30.38 -0.38
CA SER A 187 5.44 -30.25 1.00
C SER A 187 6.70 -31.10 1.26
N GLY A 188 6.75 -32.32 0.74
CA GLY A 188 7.92 -33.20 0.82
C GLY A 188 9.14 -32.66 0.04
N GLN A 189 8.91 -31.86 -1.01
CA GLN A 189 9.99 -31.20 -1.75
C GLN A 189 10.56 -29.96 -1.05
N MET A 190 9.94 -29.49 0.04
CA MET A 190 10.29 -28.23 0.70
C MET A 190 11.07 -28.47 2.00
N ILE A 191 12.40 -28.66 1.90
CA ILE A 191 13.25 -28.71 3.10
C ILE A 191 13.62 -27.30 3.53
N ARG A 192 13.12 -26.87 4.69
CA ARG A 192 13.42 -25.57 5.29
C ARG A 192 14.86 -25.54 5.81
N LYS A 193 15.64 -24.54 5.37
CA LYS A 193 16.95 -24.18 5.92
C LYS A 193 16.95 -22.72 6.32
N THR A 194 17.81 -22.36 7.28
CA THR A 194 18.03 -20.96 7.68
C THR A 194 19.42 -20.53 7.22
N CYS A 195 19.51 -19.39 6.53
CA CYS A 195 20.81 -18.86 6.13
C CYS A 195 21.56 -18.33 7.37
N SER A 196 22.81 -18.74 7.57
CA SER A 196 23.62 -18.28 8.71
C SER A 196 23.88 -16.77 8.69
N ILE A 197 24.08 -16.20 7.51
CA ILE A 197 24.42 -14.79 7.31
C ILE A 197 23.18 -13.90 7.50
N THR A 198 22.08 -14.20 6.79
CA THR A 198 20.89 -13.34 6.78
C THR A 198 19.84 -13.73 7.80
N ARG A 199 19.99 -14.89 8.46
CA ARG A 199 19.01 -15.53 9.35
C ARG A 199 17.62 -15.73 8.74
N ARG A 200 17.49 -15.64 7.42
CA ARG A 200 16.22 -15.81 6.68
C ARG A 200 16.00 -17.28 6.30
N PRO A 201 14.76 -17.78 6.42
CA PRO A 201 14.41 -19.11 5.95
C PRO A 201 14.40 -19.14 4.42
N PHE A 202 14.84 -20.27 3.87
CA PHE A 202 14.76 -20.61 2.45
C PHE A 202 14.52 -22.12 2.31
N TYR A 203 14.08 -22.55 1.14
CA TYR A 203 13.71 -23.94 0.88
C TYR A 203 14.69 -24.57 -0.13
N VAL A 204 14.95 -25.86 0.06
CA VAL A 204 15.85 -26.67 -0.77
C VAL A 204 15.14 -27.98 -1.11
N ARG A 205 15.43 -28.51 -2.30
CA ARG A 205 14.91 -29.81 -2.74
C ARG A 205 15.52 -30.96 -1.92
N PRO A 206 14.83 -32.10 -1.77
CA PRO A 206 15.36 -33.25 -1.05
C PRO A 206 16.68 -33.80 -1.58
N GLN A 207 16.89 -33.77 -2.91
CA GLN A 207 18.15 -34.22 -3.52
C GLN A 207 19.35 -33.39 -3.06
N ASP A 208 19.13 -32.09 -2.83
CA ASP A 208 20.18 -31.12 -2.49
C ASP A 208 20.32 -30.91 -0.98
N ARG A 209 19.68 -31.75 -0.15
CA ARG A 209 19.70 -31.57 1.32
C ARG A 209 21.10 -31.58 1.91
N LYS A 210 22.01 -32.39 1.36
CA LYS A 210 23.40 -32.55 1.83
C LYS A 210 24.33 -31.44 1.35
N ARG A 211 23.96 -30.73 0.28
CA ARG A 211 24.78 -29.65 -0.27
C ARG A 211 24.71 -28.41 0.64
N VAL A 212 25.85 -27.75 0.80
CA VAL A 212 25.93 -26.46 1.50
C VAL A 212 25.33 -25.40 0.59
N HIS A 213 24.22 -24.80 1.03
CA HIS A 213 23.53 -23.76 0.29
C HIS A 213 23.40 -22.52 1.16
N PHE A 214 23.69 -21.37 0.56
CA PHE A 214 23.32 -20.08 1.12
C PHE A 214 22.09 -19.56 0.37
N SER A 215 21.23 -18.83 1.08
CA SER A 215 20.16 -18.06 0.46
C SER A 215 20.73 -17.18 -0.66
N LEU A 216 19.92 -16.84 -1.68
CA LEU A 216 20.39 -16.00 -2.80
C LEU A 216 20.97 -14.66 -2.32
N LEU A 217 20.39 -14.09 -1.26
CA LEU A 217 20.93 -12.89 -0.61
C LEU A 217 22.25 -13.17 0.12
N GLY A 218 22.36 -14.29 0.82
CA GLY A 218 23.60 -14.70 1.47
C GLY A 218 24.75 -14.88 0.47
N ARG A 219 24.49 -15.54 -0.68
CA ARG A 219 25.48 -15.67 -1.76
C ARG A 219 25.92 -14.32 -2.31
N ARG A 220 24.98 -13.39 -2.48
CA ARG A 220 25.31 -12.03 -2.95
C ARG A 220 26.19 -11.29 -1.95
N LEU A 221 25.91 -11.40 -0.64
CA LEU A 221 26.74 -10.79 0.39
C LEU A 221 28.15 -11.38 0.45
N LEU A 222 28.28 -12.70 0.35
CA LEU A 222 29.59 -13.36 0.28
C LEU A 222 30.39 -12.89 -0.94
N ARG A 223 29.72 -12.75 -2.10
CA ARG A 223 30.37 -12.24 -3.30
C ARG A 223 30.87 -10.80 -3.12
N VAL A 224 30.02 -9.91 -2.60
CA VAL A 224 30.40 -8.51 -2.34
C VAL A 224 31.58 -8.44 -1.36
N ARG A 225 31.60 -9.30 -0.33
CA ARG A 225 32.72 -9.36 0.61
C ARG A 225 34.02 -9.83 -0.07
N ALA A 226 33.96 -10.87 -0.90
CA ALA A 226 35.11 -11.36 -1.66
C ALA A 226 35.62 -10.32 -2.67
N GLU A 227 34.72 -9.59 -3.33
CA GLU A 227 35.07 -8.48 -4.23
C GLU A 227 35.76 -7.34 -3.48
N ALA A 228 35.31 -7.02 -2.27
CA ALA A 228 35.96 -6.03 -1.42
C ALA A 228 37.36 -6.48 -0.98
N GLU A 229 37.51 -7.73 -0.51
CA GLU A 229 38.80 -8.30 -0.11
C GLU A 229 39.81 -8.26 -1.28
N ASN A 230 39.42 -8.70 -2.48
CA ASN A 230 40.26 -8.63 -3.67
C ASN A 230 40.59 -7.19 -4.14
N SER A 231 39.77 -6.19 -3.79
CA SER A 231 40.04 -4.79 -4.15
C SER A 231 41.10 -4.13 -3.28
N PHE A 232 41.35 -4.65 -2.08
CA PHE A 232 42.42 -4.17 -1.19
C PHE A 232 43.80 -4.74 -1.58
N ASP A 233 43.86 -5.86 -2.31
CA ASP A 233 45.11 -6.51 -2.70
C ASP A 233 45.77 -5.93 -3.98
N VAL A 234 45.20 -4.89 -4.59
CA VAL A 234 45.71 -4.29 -5.86
C VAL A 234 46.67 -3.11 -5.66
N HIS A 235 47.11 -2.80 -4.43
CA HIS A 235 48.19 -1.82 -4.21
C HIS A 235 49.28 -2.30 -3.22
N PRO A 236 50.25 -3.13 -3.65
CA PRO A 236 51.56 -3.15 -3.03
C PRO A 236 52.43 -2.11 -3.75
N GLY A 237 52.39 -0.83 -3.35
CA GLY A 237 53.29 0.11 -4.04
C GLY A 237 53.29 1.58 -3.71
N ILE A 238 52.42 2.12 -2.85
CA ILE A 238 52.51 3.55 -2.50
C ILE A 238 52.06 3.74 -1.05
N LEU A 239 52.97 3.53 -0.09
CA LEU A 239 52.88 4.13 1.25
C LEU A 239 54.22 4.03 2.00
N MET A 240 55.23 4.72 1.48
CA MET A 240 56.34 5.34 2.21
C MET A 240 56.95 6.29 1.17
N GLN A 241 56.84 7.61 1.26
CA GLN A 241 57.44 8.45 2.29
C GLN A 241 56.81 9.85 2.18
N THR A 242 55.97 10.24 3.14
CA THR A 242 55.80 11.67 3.47
C THR A 242 55.58 11.77 4.98
N PHE A 243 56.69 11.76 5.72
CA PHE A 243 56.73 12.45 7.01
C PHE A 243 57.92 13.40 7.00
N SER A 244 57.56 14.66 7.23
CA SER A 244 58.34 15.86 7.16
C SER A 244 59.28 16.00 8.37
N GLN A 245 60.46 16.55 8.10
CA GLN A 245 61.16 17.59 8.87
C GLN A 245 61.75 17.35 10.28
N SER A 246 63.05 17.68 10.34
CA SER A 246 63.74 18.57 11.29
C SER A 246 63.94 18.16 12.74
N HIS A 247 65.20 17.88 13.11
CA HIS A 247 65.90 18.41 14.30
C HIS A 247 67.42 18.29 14.03
N ALA A 248 68.11 19.42 13.80
CA ALA A 248 69.11 20.04 14.70
C ALA A 248 70.29 19.11 15.04
N SER A 249 71.45 19.25 14.38
CA SER A 249 72.61 20.08 14.79
C SER A 249 73.36 19.58 16.04
N GLY A 250 74.58 19.06 15.82
CA GLY A 250 75.76 19.41 16.63
C GLY A 250 76.44 18.29 17.46
N VAL A 251 77.79 18.34 17.41
CA VAL A 251 78.78 18.02 18.47
C VAL A 251 79.62 16.72 18.30
N HIS A 252 80.87 16.95 17.85
CA HIS A 252 82.18 16.34 18.20
C HIS A 252 82.39 14.80 18.09
N ALA A 253 83.54 14.27 17.67
CA ALA A 253 84.92 14.75 17.74
C ALA A 253 85.76 14.28 16.54
#